data_AF-A0AAE3R2R3-F1
#
_entry.id   AF-A0AAE3R2R3-F1
#
_cell.length_a   1.000
_cell.length_b   1.000
_cell.length_c   1.000
_cell.angle_alpha   90.00
_cell.angle_beta   90.00
_cell.angle_gamma   90.00
#
_symmetry.space_group_name_H-M   'P 1'
#
loop_
_entity.id
_entity.type
_entity.pdbx_description
1 polymer ?
#
loop_
_entity_poly.entity_id
_entity_poly.type
_entity_poly.pdbx_seq_one_letter_code
_entity_poly.pdbx_strand_id
1 'polypeptide(L)'
;MHHILYAIVDIETTGGQPDRDRITEIAIVLHNGKEIVERYETLVNPGRSIPYEITQLTGISNEMVRDAPPFYEVARKIVELTEGAVFVAHNVRFDYSFIKSAFKDLGYNYQRKTLCTVRMSRKSFPGLPSYSLGKLCQSLGVTIENRHRAMGDAEATAEVFGMIMNQHQITATTSADVEDWLSLEVKSQTLPPRITREQVLALPEDTGVYYFHDEHGKVMYVGKSINIRKRIIQHFQIDYKSRKSIEFKNNIASITYELTGSELVALLYESDEIKKIKPRFNTQQKRSRAVPFYGVYEEADKNGYINLYVERLSSDKEPLTMLDNWEDARNFLYNRVQKFGLCLQKCDLHKTGGPCFNYHIHQCKGACVGIEPIDEYNTRARAAIESFSFQNESFFIVGRGRHEDEKSVVCIEKGRYIGFGYLDTSVEEATHENLRASIRKYPHNQDIQRILCSYVRTNRYDKVIPYQSLSVKTLANDPDYSNM
;
A
#
# COMPACT_ATOMS: atom_id res chain seq x y z
N MET A 1 21.74 -35.04 -14.50
CA MET A 1 21.27 -33.69 -14.86
C MET A 1 19.86 -33.55 -14.31
N HIS A 2 19.61 -32.63 -13.37
CA HIS A 2 18.24 -32.40 -12.90
C HIS A 2 17.51 -31.60 -13.98
N HIS A 3 16.51 -32.21 -14.61
CA HIS A 3 15.62 -31.51 -15.52
C HIS A 3 14.78 -30.52 -14.70
N ILE A 4 14.75 -29.26 -15.13
CA ILE A 4 13.87 -28.25 -14.53
C ILE A 4 12.43 -28.67 -14.82
N LEU A 5 11.61 -28.80 -13.78
CA LEU A 5 10.19 -29.04 -13.91
C LEU A 5 9.45 -27.71 -14.06
N TYR A 6 8.40 -27.73 -14.87
CA TYR A 6 7.45 -26.65 -15.04
C TYR A 6 6.12 -27.13 -14.47
N ALA A 7 5.59 -26.42 -13.49
CA ALA A 7 4.26 -26.67 -12.96
C ALA A 7 3.29 -25.76 -13.70
N ILE A 8 2.60 -26.29 -14.72
CA ILE A 8 1.54 -25.58 -15.42
C ILE A 8 0.30 -25.63 -14.55
N VAL A 9 -0.16 -24.47 -14.10
CA VAL A 9 -1.26 -24.34 -13.13
C VAL A 9 -2.38 -23.54 -13.76
N ASP A 10 -3.60 -24.01 -13.52
CA ASP A 10 -4.83 -23.28 -13.80
C ASP A 10 -5.78 -23.44 -12.61
N ILE A 11 -6.56 -22.41 -12.31
CA ILE A 11 -7.51 -22.43 -11.19
C ILE A 11 -8.87 -21.88 -11.62
N GLU A 12 -9.91 -22.40 -11.00
CA GLU A 12 -11.23 -21.78 -11.00
C GLU A 12 -11.51 -21.13 -9.64
N THR A 13 -12.28 -20.05 -9.65
CA THR A 13 -12.45 -19.19 -8.48
C THR A 13 -13.87 -18.67 -8.33
N THR A 14 -14.27 -18.26 -7.12
CA THR A 14 -15.57 -17.65 -6.85
C THR A 14 -15.72 -16.22 -7.38
N GLY A 15 -14.72 -15.68 -8.11
CA GLY A 15 -14.67 -14.31 -8.58
C GLY A 15 -13.23 -13.85 -8.85
N GLY A 16 -13.05 -12.60 -9.29
CA GLY A 16 -11.77 -12.12 -9.81
C GLY A 16 -10.81 -11.44 -8.81
N GLN A 17 -11.11 -11.36 -7.52
CA GLN A 17 -10.30 -10.62 -6.54
C GLN A 17 -9.64 -11.55 -5.50
N PRO A 18 -8.31 -11.74 -5.49
CA PRO A 18 -7.62 -12.69 -4.61
C PRO A 18 -7.81 -12.45 -3.09
N ASP A 19 -7.96 -11.19 -2.66
CA ASP A 19 -8.15 -10.87 -1.23
C ASP A 19 -9.57 -11.20 -0.74
N ARG A 20 -10.53 -11.30 -1.66
CA ARG A 20 -11.96 -11.48 -1.35
C ARG A 20 -12.48 -12.85 -1.76
N ASP A 21 -12.16 -13.27 -2.97
CA ASP A 21 -12.67 -14.47 -3.63
C ASP A 21 -11.77 -15.68 -3.31
N ARG A 22 -12.26 -16.90 -3.60
CA ARG A 22 -11.62 -18.16 -3.15
C ARG A 22 -11.52 -19.14 -4.30
N ILE A 23 -10.54 -20.05 -4.22
CA ILE A 23 -10.29 -21.11 -5.20
C ILE A 23 -11.38 -22.18 -5.05
N THR A 24 -11.95 -22.63 -6.16
CA THR A 24 -12.97 -23.69 -6.24
C THR A 24 -12.46 -24.96 -6.94
N GLU A 25 -11.43 -24.83 -7.77
CA GLU A 25 -10.74 -25.94 -8.43
C GLU A 25 -9.29 -25.55 -8.68
N ILE A 26 -8.38 -26.50 -8.60
CA ILE A 26 -6.99 -26.34 -9.00
C ILE A 26 -6.55 -27.53 -9.83
N ALA A 27 -5.89 -27.24 -10.95
CA ALA A 27 -5.17 -28.22 -11.74
C ALA A 27 -3.69 -27.85 -11.82
N ILE A 28 -2.83 -28.87 -11.71
CA ILE A 28 -1.38 -28.77 -11.87
C ILE A 28 -0.94 -29.88 -12.82
N VAL A 29 -0.32 -29.48 -13.92
CA VAL A 29 0.32 -30.37 -14.89
C VAL A 29 1.82 -30.16 -14.80
N LEU A 30 2.56 -31.17 -14.32
CA LEU A 30 4.02 -31.13 -14.32
C LEU A 30 4.54 -31.49 -15.70
N HIS A 31 5.46 -30.68 -16.20
CA HIS A 31 6.06 -30.82 -17.51
C HIS A 31 7.58 -30.72 -17.41
N ASN A 32 8.32 -31.59 -18.10
CA ASN A 32 9.80 -31.60 -18.05
C ASN A 32 10.47 -30.75 -19.13
N GLY A 33 9.67 -29.98 -19.87
CA GLY A 33 10.09 -29.18 -21.03
C GLY A 33 9.86 -29.88 -22.37
N LYS A 34 9.59 -31.19 -22.38
CA LYS A 34 9.27 -31.98 -23.58
C LYS A 34 7.89 -32.64 -23.51
N GLU A 35 7.56 -33.20 -22.36
CA GLU A 35 6.33 -33.94 -22.14
C GLU A 35 5.78 -33.71 -20.72
N ILE A 36 4.51 -34.06 -20.54
CA ILE A 36 3.81 -34.06 -19.26
C ILE A 36 4.25 -35.29 -18.45
N VAL A 37 4.67 -35.07 -17.21
CA VAL A 37 5.16 -36.13 -16.30
C VAL A 37 4.19 -36.46 -15.17
N GLU A 38 3.37 -35.51 -14.72
CA GLU A 38 2.37 -35.74 -13.67
C GLU A 38 1.18 -34.80 -13.88
N ARG A 39 0.01 -35.25 -13.44
CA ARG A 39 -1.23 -34.45 -13.40
C ARG A 39 -1.82 -34.53 -12.00
N TYR A 40 -2.31 -33.41 -11.53
CA TYR A 40 -3.03 -33.29 -10.28
C TYR A 40 -4.21 -32.35 -10.48
N GLU A 41 -5.41 -32.79 -10.11
CA GLU A 41 -6.62 -31.98 -10.14
C GLU A 41 -7.38 -32.22 -8.84
N THR A 42 -7.97 -31.16 -8.29
CA THR A 42 -8.95 -31.29 -7.21
C THR A 42 -9.91 -30.13 -7.20
N LEU A 43 -11.18 -30.42 -6.90
CA LEU A 43 -12.09 -29.41 -6.39
C LEU A 43 -11.61 -28.93 -5.01
N VAL A 44 -11.94 -27.69 -4.68
CA VAL A 44 -11.61 -27.07 -3.40
C VAL A 44 -12.88 -26.47 -2.81
N ASN A 45 -13.17 -26.77 -1.55
CA ASN A 45 -14.25 -26.09 -0.84
C ASN A 45 -13.83 -24.65 -0.51
N PRO A 46 -14.47 -23.62 -1.11
CA PRO A 46 -14.07 -22.24 -0.93
C PRO A 46 -14.52 -21.64 0.42
N GLY A 47 -15.28 -22.38 1.24
CA GLY A 47 -15.85 -21.89 2.50
C GLY A 47 -16.90 -20.79 2.32
N ARG A 48 -17.41 -20.59 1.10
CA ARG A 48 -18.41 -19.57 0.75
C ARG A 48 -19.23 -19.98 -0.46
N SER A 49 -20.37 -19.32 -0.67
CA SER A 49 -21.20 -19.57 -1.86
C SER A 49 -20.52 -19.09 -3.14
N ILE A 50 -20.52 -19.94 -4.17
CA ILE A 50 -20.16 -19.60 -5.54
C ILE A 50 -21.31 -18.81 -6.18
N PRO A 51 -21.09 -17.60 -6.71
CA PRO A 51 -22.11 -16.85 -7.44
C PRO A 51 -22.65 -17.61 -8.65
N TYR A 52 -23.92 -17.38 -8.99
CA TYR A 52 -24.58 -18.08 -10.10
C TYR A 52 -23.88 -17.83 -11.44
N GLU A 53 -23.43 -16.60 -11.68
CA GLU A 53 -22.73 -16.22 -12.91
C GLU A 53 -21.40 -16.97 -13.07
N ILE A 54 -20.71 -17.26 -11.97
CA ILE A 54 -19.48 -18.06 -11.96
C ILE A 54 -19.81 -19.53 -12.22
N THR A 55 -20.87 -20.04 -11.59
CA THR A 55 -21.34 -21.43 -11.82
C THR A 55 -21.69 -21.65 -13.29
N GLN A 56 -22.33 -20.67 -13.94
CA GLN A 56 -22.63 -20.72 -15.38
C GLN A 56 -21.38 -20.69 -16.26
N LEU A 57 -20.30 -20.07 -15.80
CA LEU A 57 -19.05 -19.95 -16.55
C LEU A 57 -18.21 -21.22 -16.45
N THR A 58 -18.03 -21.75 -15.24
CA THR A 58 -17.09 -22.84 -14.94
C THR A 58 -17.76 -24.22 -14.84
N GLY A 59 -19.09 -24.24 -14.70
CA GLY A 59 -19.85 -25.45 -14.42
C GLY A 59 -19.69 -25.99 -12.99
N ILE A 60 -18.90 -25.33 -12.13
CA ILE A 60 -18.67 -25.76 -10.75
C ILE A 60 -19.79 -25.22 -9.86
N SER A 61 -20.63 -26.11 -9.34
CA SER A 61 -21.76 -25.75 -8.48
C SER A 61 -21.40 -25.77 -6.99
N ASN A 62 -22.24 -25.13 -6.17
CA ASN A 62 -22.09 -25.16 -4.70
C ASN A 62 -22.21 -26.57 -4.12
N GLU A 63 -22.95 -27.46 -4.79
CA GLU A 63 -23.10 -28.87 -4.41
C GLU A 63 -21.79 -29.64 -4.65
N MET A 64 -21.10 -29.37 -5.77
CA MET A 64 -19.85 -30.05 -6.12
C MET A 64 -18.73 -29.77 -5.13
N VAL A 65 -18.62 -28.53 -4.65
CA VAL A 65 -17.54 -28.11 -3.75
C VAL A 65 -17.87 -28.30 -2.27
N ARG A 66 -19.11 -28.71 -1.93
CA ARG A 66 -19.57 -28.83 -0.54
C ARG A 66 -18.73 -29.80 0.27
N ASP A 67 -18.48 -30.97 -0.30
CA ASP A 67 -17.73 -32.06 0.34
C ASP A 67 -16.28 -32.16 -0.17
N ALA A 68 -15.86 -31.20 -1.01
CA ALA A 68 -14.48 -31.09 -1.46
C ALA A 68 -13.55 -30.67 -0.32
N PRO A 69 -12.25 -31.01 -0.38
CA PRO A 69 -11.31 -30.59 0.64
C PRO A 69 -11.17 -29.06 0.67
N PRO A 70 -11.12 -28.41 1.85
CA PRO A 70 -10.76 -27.01 1.95
C PRO A 70 -9.28 -26.80 1.56
N PHE A 71 -8.93 -25.56 1.21
CA PHE A 71 -7.59 -25.26 0.68
C PHE A 71 -6.43 -25.75 1.57
N TYR A 72 -6.56 -25.67 2.89
CA TYR A 72 -5.49 -26.09 3.81
C TYR A 72 -5.17 -27.60 3.75
N GLU A 73 -6.10 -28.44 3.33
CA GLU A 73 -5.88 -29.89 3.19
C GLU A 73 -5.09 -30.21 1.91
N VAL A 74 -5.28 -29.43 0.85
CA VAL A 74 -4.58 -29.61 -0.44
C VAL A 74 -3.26 -28.83 -0.52
N ALA A 75 -3.07 -27.85 0.38
CA ALA A 75 -1.91 -26.95 0.41
C ALA A 75 -0.56 -27.68 0.40
N ARG A 76 -0.43 -28.76 1.17
CA ARG A 76 0.83 -29.55 1.23
C ARG A 76 1.19 -30.13 -0.14
N LYS A 77 0.21 -30.76 -0.82
CA LYS A 77 0.43 -31.38 -2.14
C LYS A 77 0.77 -30.33 -3.21
N ILE A 78 0.16 -29.14 -3.14
CA ILE A 78 0.50 -28.01 -4.03
C ILE A 78 1.96 -27.58 -3.82
N VAL A 79 2.41 -27.46 -2.57
CA VAL A 79 3.82 -27.14 -2.27
C VAL A 79 4.74 -28.21 -2.84
N GLU A 80 4.46 -29.48 -2.53
CA GLU A 80 5.26 -30.63 -3.01
C GLU A 80 5.39 -30.66 -4.54
N LEU A 81 4.30 -30.45 -5.27
CA LEU A 81 4.32 -30.46 -6.74
C LEU A 81 5.07 -29.27 -7.34
N THR A 82 5.03 -28.13 -6.68
CA THR A 82 5.60 -26.88 -7.21
C THR A 82 7.00 -26.57 -6.70
N GLU A 83 7.49 -27.33 -5.71
CA GLU A 83 8.81 -27.11 -5.11
C GLU A 83 9.92 -27.33 -6.15
N GLY A 84 10.85 -26.38 -6.26
CA GLY A 84 11.90 -26.39 -7.27
C GLY A 84 11.43 -26.21 -8.73
N ALA A 85 10.13 -26.28 -9.01
CA ALA A 85 9.56 -26.08 -10.33
C ALA A 85 9.36 -24.59 -10.66
N VAL A 86 9.29 -24.26 -11.95
CA VAL A 86 8.84 -22.96 -12.43
C VAL A 86 7.32 -23.00 -12.56
N PHE A 87 6.62 -22.07 -11.92
CA PHE A 87 5.17 -21.94 -11.98
C PHE A 87 4.78 -21.30 -13.32
N VAL A 88 3.99 -21.99 -14.14
CA VAL A 88 3.58 -21.56 -15.48
C VAL A 88 2.07 -21.45 -15.53
N ALA A 89 1.52 -20.40 -16.12
CA ALA A 89 0.07 -20.29 -16.32
C ALA A 89 -0.29 -19.34 -17.47
N HIS A 90 -1.50 -19.49 -18.01
CA HIS A 90 -2.02 -18.68 -19.11
C HIS A 90 -2.67 -17.39 -18.59
N ASN A 91 -1.80 -16.41 -18.29
CA ASN A 91 -2.04 -15.22 -17.46
C ASN A 91 -1.64 -15.41 -15.99
N VAL A 92 -0.40 -15.86 -15.79
CA VAL A 92 0.18 -16.23 -14.48
C VAL A 92 -0.05 -15.27 -13.32
N ARG A 93 -0.23 -13.97 -13.58
CA ARG A 93 -0.53 -13.00 -12.52
C ARG A 93 -1.83 -13.33 -11.79
N PHE A 94 -2.85 -13.84 -12.49
CA PHE A 94 -4.13 -14.18 -11.92
C PHE A 94 -3.98 -15.37 -10.96
N ASP A 95 -3.65 -16.55 -11.49
CA ASP A 95 -3.57 -17.81 -10.77
C ASP A 95 -2.60 -17.73 -9.58
N TYR A 96 -1.42 -17.19 -9.84
CA TYR A 96 -0.37 -17.07 -8.84
C TYR A 96 -0.76 -16.13 -7.69
N SER A 97 -1.55 -15.08 -7.96
CA SER A 97 -2.02 -14.17 -6.91
C SER A 97 -3.05 -14.81 -5.98
N PHE A 98 -3.94 -15.66 -6.51
CA PHE A 98 -4.89 -16.44 -5.71
C PHE A 98 -4.17 -17.49 -4.86
N ILE A 99 -3.22 -18.23 -5.44
CA ILE A 99 -2.42 -19.20 -4.69
C ILE A 99 -1.63 -18.51 -3.58
N LYS A 100 -0.98 -17.37 -3.86
CA LYS A 100 -0.30 -16.57 -2.83
C LYS A 100 -1.24 -16.10 -1.73
N SER A 101 -2.43 -15.62 -2.09
CA SER A 101 -3.45 -15.18 -1.11
C SER A 101 -3.87 -16.34 -0.21
N ALA A 102 -4.19 -17.49 -0.80
CA ALA A 102 -4.63 -18.67 -0.06
C ALA A 102 -3.55 -19.21 0.89
N PHE A 103 -2.26 -19.22 0.48
CA PHE A 103 -1.16 -19.58 1.38
C PHE A 103 -0.88 -18.52 2.45
N LYS A 104 -1.05 -17.24 2.13
CA LYS A 104 -0.91 -16.15 3.11
C LYS A 104 -1.93 -16.27 4.23
N ASP A 105 -3.17 -16.67 3.93
CA ASP A 105 -4.21 -16.94 4.94
C ASP A 105 -3.80 -18.09 5.89
N LEU A 106 -2.94 -19.01 5.44
CA LEU A 106 -2.36 -20.09 6.26
C LEU A 106 -1.05 -19.69 6.97
N GLY A 107 -0.60 -18.45 6.83
CA GLY A 107 0.68 -17.98 7.37
C GLY A 107 1.92 -18.48 6.62
N TYR A 108 1.76 -19.02 5.40
CA TYR A 108 2.86 -19.52 4.58
C TYR A 108 3.25 -18.52 3.48
N ASN A 109 4.53 -18.16 3.41
CA ASN A 109 5.06 -17.29 2.36
C ASN A 109 5.35 -18.09 1.07
N TYR A 110 4.32 -18.30 0.25
CA TYR A 110 4.45 -19.04 -1.00
C TYR A 110 5.22 -18.25 -2.06
N GLN A 111 6.38 -18.77 -2.50
CA GLN A 111 7.21 -18.15 -3.54
C GLN A 111 7.74 -19.19 -4.53
N ARG A 112 7.50 -18.92 -5.81
CA ARG A 112 8.02 -19.67 -6.98
C ARG A 112 8.44 -18.70 -8.08
N LYS A 113 9.40 -19.10 -8.91
CA LYS A 113 9.67 -18.48 -10.21
C LYS A 113 8.44 -18.64 -11.10
N THR A 114 8.11 -17.64 -11.91
CA THR A 114 6.89 -17.63 -12.75
C THR A 114 7.20 -17.55 -14.24
N LEU A 115 6.31 -18.07 -15.07
CA LEU A 115 6.26 -17.81 -16.51
C LEU A 115 4.81 -17.67 -16.98
N CYS A 116 4.59 -16.74 -17.91
CA CYS A 116 3.27 -16.48 -18.47
C CYS A 116 3.20 -16.91 -19.93
N THR A 117 2.38 -17.90 -20.25
CA THR A 117 2.28 -18.40 -21.62
C THR A 117 1.71 -17.36 -22.58
N VAL A 118 0.81 -16.47 -22.15
CA VAL A 118 0.36 -15.32 -22.98
C VAL A 118 1.55 -14.48 -23.49
N ARG A 119 2.51 -14.21 -22.61
CA ARG A 119 3.70 -13.40 -22.94
C ARG A 119 4.63 -14.17 -23.86
N MET A 120 4.84 -15.45 -23.57
CA MET A 120 5.67 -16.34 -24.37
C MET A 120 5.09 -16.54 -25.78
N SER A 121 3.78 -16.74 -25.90
CA SER A 121 3.06 -16.91 -27.16
C SER A 121 3.11 -15.65 -28.02
N ARG A 122 2.98 -14.45 -27.45
CA ARG A 122 3.12 -13.19 -28.22
C ARG A 122 4.48 -13.05 -28.90
N LYS A 123 5.53 -13.54 -28.26
CA LYS A 123 6.89 -13.50 -28.80
C LYS A 123 7.11 -14.62 -29.82
N SER A 124 6.58 -15.80 -29.55
CA SER A 124 6.83 -17.01 -30.36
C SER A 124 5.95 -17.05 -31.61
N PHE A 125 4.73 -16.54 -31.52
CA PHE A 125 3.72 -16.53 -32.57
C PHE A 125 3.18 -15.11 -32.81
N PRO A 126 4.00 -14.17 -33.29
CA PRO A 126 3.56 -12.79 -33.50
C PRO A 126 2.46 -12.69 -34.57
N GLY A 127 1.58 -11.68 -34.45
CA GLY A 127 0.55 -11.38 -35.45
C GLY A 127 -0.78 -12.12 -35.31
N LEU A 128 -0.95 -12.97 -34.29
CA LEU A 128 -2.23 -13.65 -34.05
C LEU A 128 -3.36 -12.69 -33.64
N PRO A 129 -4.63 -12.99 -34.02
CA PRO A 129 -5.77 -12.10 -33.76
C PRO A 129 -6.10 -11.96 -32.26
N SER A 130 -5.74 -12.94 -31.45
CA SER A 130 -5.90 -12.92 -30.00
C SER A 130 -4.99 -13.93 -29.32
N TYR A 131 -4.66 -13.66 -28.06
CA TYR A 131 -3.85 -14.53 -27.20
C TYR A 131 -4.61 -14.93 -25.94
N SER A 132 -5.96 -14.91 -25.97
CA SER A 132 -6.73 -15.64 -24.98
C SER A 132 -6.64 -17.14 -25.29
N LEU A 133 -6.61 -17.99 -24.27
CA LEU A 133 -6.32 -19.43 -24.42
C LEU A 133 -7.13 -20.06 -25.55
N GLY A 134 -8.46 -19.91 -25.54
CA GLY A 134 -9.34 -20.45 -26.58
C GLY A 134 -9.00 -20.02 -28.01
N LYS A 135 -8.74 -18.72 -28.24
CA LYS A 135 -8.41 -18.22 -29.58
C LYS A 135 -6.98 -18.55 -29.99
N LEU A 136 -6.07 -18.60 -29.02
CA LEU A 136 -4.70 -19.01 -29.24
C LEU A 136 -4.65 -20.48 -29.66
N CYS A 137 -5.30 -21.36 -28.89
CA CYS A 137 -5.39 -22.78 -29.21
C CYS A 137 -6.03 -23.01 -30.59
N GLN A 138 -7.11 -22.30 -30.90
CA GLN A 138 -7.71 -22.34 -32.24
C GLN A 138 -6.71 -21.94 -33.35
N SER A 139 -5.91 -20.90 -33.12
CA SER A 139 -4.92 -20.43 -34.10
C SER A 139 -3.75 -21.39 -34.26
N LEU A 140 -3.40 -22.14 -33.20
CA LEU A 140 -2.29 -23.08 -33.17
C LEU A 140 -2.70 -24.54 -33.46
N GLY A 141 -3.99 -24.81 -33.64
CA GLY A 141 -4.51 -26.17 -33.84
C GLY A 141 -4.53 -27.03 -32.58
N VAL A 142 -4.46 -26.43 -31.39
CA VAL A 142 -4.55 -27.12 -30.09
C VAL A 142 -6.03 -27.33 -29.75
N THR A 143 -6.39 -28.55 -29.36
CA THR A 143 -7.76 -28.87 -28.93
C THR A 143 -7.90 -28.59 -27.44
N ILE A 144 -8.96 -27.89 -27.03
CA ILE A 144 -9.29 -27.69 -25.62
C ILE A 144 -10.44 -28.61 -25.26
N GLU A 145 -10.17 -29.63 -24.46
CA GLU A 145 -11.20 -30.48 -23.88
C GLU A 145 -11.74 -29.81 -22.60
N ASN A 146 -13.06 -29.84 -22.37
CA ASN A 146 -13.70 -29.30 -21.16
C ASN A 146 -13.29 -27.86 -20.80
N ARG A 147 -13.34 -26.94 -21.77
CA ARG A 147 -13.03 -25.51 -21.58
C ARG A 147 -13.77 -24.92 -20.37
N HIS A 148 -13.07 -24.10 -19.56
CA HIS A 148 -13.55 -23.57 -18.28
C HIS A 148 -13.64 -24.61 -17.15
N ARG A 149 -12.84 -25.67 -17.27
CA ARG A 149 -12.43 -26.55 -16.17
C ARG A 149 -10.92 -26.46 -16.05
N ALA A 150 -10.43 -26.46 -14.82
CA ALA A 150 -9.02 -26.18 -14.56
C ALA A 150 -8.08 -27.15 -15.30
N MET A 151 -8.36 -28.46 -15.29
CA MET A 151 -7.48 -29.42 -15.98
C MET A 151 -7.48 -29.24 -17.50
N GLY A 152 -8.65 -29.02 -18.11
CA GLY A 152 -8.75 -28.81 -19.56
C GLY A 152 -7.94 -27.61 -20.03
N ASP A 153 -8.03 -26.49 -19.30
CA ASP A 153 -7.29 -25.28 -19.61
C ASP A 153 -5.79 -25.41 -19.26
N ALA A 154 -5.42 -26.15 -18.19
CA ALA A 154 -4.03 -26.47 -17.84
C ALA A 154 -3.35 -27.35 -18.89
N GLU A 155 -4.03 -28.39 -19.41
CA GLU A 155 -3.48 -29.26 -20.45
C GLU A 155 -3.30 -28.53 -21.78
N ALA A 156 -4.29 -27.75 -22.20
CA ALA A 156 -4.16 -26.88 -23.37
C ALA A 156 -2.99 -25.90 -23.21
N THR A 157 -2.82 -25.35 -22.02
CA THR A 157 -1.68 -24.47 -21.69
C THR A 157 -0.35 -25.23 -21.74
N ALA A 158 -0.30 -26.48 -21.28
CA ALA A 158 0.89 -27.32 -21.35
C ALA A 158 1.28 -27.66 -22.79
N GLU A 159 0.31 -27.94 -23.66
CA GLU A 159 0.55 -28.17 -25.08
C GLU A 159 1.10 -26.92 -25.78
N VAL A 160 0.45 -25.76 -25.58
CA VAL A 160 0.95 -24.46 -26.09
C VAL A 160 2.36 -24.18 -25.55
N PHE A 161 2.61 -24.47 -24.27
CA PHE A 161 3.94 -24.31 -23.67
C PHE A 161 4.97 -25.22 -24.35
N GLY A 162 4.66 -26.49 -24.56
CA GLY A 162 5.51 -27.44 -25.28
C GLY A 162 5.83 -26.97 -26.72
N MET A 163 4.84 -26.46 -27.45
CA MET A 163 5.04 -25.87 -28.78
C MET A 163 6.03 -24.70 -28.75
N ILE A 164 5.91 -23.80 -27.77
CA ILE A 164 6.84 -22.69 -27.59
C ILE A 164 8.26 -23.20 -27.30
N MET A 165 8.39 -24.14 -26.35
CA MET A 165 9.68 -24.71 -25.97
C MET A 165 10.38 -25.37 -27.17
N ASN A 166 9.62 -26.10 -27.98
CA ASN A 166 10.12 -26.73 -29.21
C ASN A 166 10.55 -25.69 -30.27
N GLN A 167 9.78 -24.63 -30.49
CA GLN A 167 10.10 -23.61 -31.48
C GLN A 167 11.43 -22.89 -31.19
N HIS A 168 11.74 -22.66 -29.92
CA HIS A 168 12.99 -22.02 -29.49
C HIS A 168 14.12 -23.04 -29.23
N GLN A 169 13.94 -24.31 -29.60
CA GLN A 169 14.89 -25.41 -29.37
C GLN A 169 15.36 -25.53 -27.92
N ILE A 170 14.50 -25.18 -26.97
CA ILE A 170 14.81 -25.22 -25.53
C ILE A 170 14.72 -26.67 -25.09
N THR A 171 15.79 -27.42 -25.33
CA THR A 171 15.85 -28.88 -25.17
C THR A 171 16.26 -29.35 -23.77
N ALA A 172 16.20 -28.42 -22.80
CA ALA A 172 16.54 -28.53 -21.38
C ALA A 172 18.03 -28.41 -21.04
N THR A 173 18.27 -27.79 -19.87
CA THR A 173 19.48 -27.85 -19.01
C THR A 173 20.49 -26.69 -19.06
N THR A 174 20.05 -25.43 -19.04
CA THR A 174 20.80 -24.40 -18.32
C THR A 174 19.87 -23.47 -17.53
N SER A 175 20.34 -23.00 -16.38
CA SER A 175 19.72 -21.89 -15.67
C SER A 175 19.63 -20.64 -16.56
N ALA A 176 20.53 -20.50 -17.53
CA ALA A 176 20.64 -19.36 -18.44
C ALA A 176 19.45 -19.21 -19.41
N ASP A 177 18.85 -20.29 -19.93
CA ASP A 177 17.70 -20.19 -20.86
C ASP A 177 16.38 -19.87 -20.13
N VAL A 178 16.21 -20.46 -18.94
CA VAL A 178 15.10 -20.12 -18.04
C VAL A 178 15.31 -18.71 -17.46
N GLU A 179 16.54 -18.31 -17.18
CA GLU A 179 16.90 -16.92 -16.88
C GLU A 179 16.69 -16.00 -18.07
N ASP A 180 16.84 -16.43 -19.31
CA ASP A 180 16.50 -15.59 -20.46
C ASP A 180 14.98 -15.39 -20.53
N TRP A 181 14.16 -16.41 -20.26
CA TRP A 181 12.70 -16.25 -20.15
C TRP A 181 12.20 -15.52 -18.90
N LEU A 182 12.86 -15.69 -17.74
CA LEU A 182 12.58 -14.94 -16.51
C LEU A 182 13.09 -13.49 -16.60
N SER A 183 14.23 -13.27 -17.25
CA SER A 183 14.69 -11.94 -17.62
C SER A 183 13.83 -11.35 -18.76
N LEU A 184 13.20 -12.18 -19.60
CA LEU A 184 12.14 -11.80 -20.54
C LEU A 184 10.81 -11.51 -19.84
N GLU A 185 10.57 -12.07 -18.65
CA GLU A 185 9.49 -11.67 -17.75
C GLU A 185 9.70 -10.22 -17.25
N VAL A 186 10.94 -9.73 -17.32
CA VAL A 186 11.28 -8.29 -17.30
C VAL A 186 11.24 -7.67 -18.72
N LYS A 187 11.62 -8.36 -19.81
CA LYS A 187 11.64 -7.80 -21.20
C LYS A 187 10.24 -7.60 -21.82
N SER A 188 9.19 -8.29 -21.39
CA SER A 188 7.81 -8.03 -21.88
C SER A 188 7.04 -7.02 -21.02
N GLN A 189 7.76 -6.27 -20.18
CA GLN A 189 7.27 -4.96 -19.76
C GLN A 189 7.06 -4.15 -21.04
N THR A 190 5.83 -3.70 -21.26
CA THR A 190 5.56 -2.65 -22.24
C THR A 190 6.24 -1.38 -21.72
N LEU A 191 7.53 -1.24 -21.97
CA LEU A 191 8.25 -0.01 -21.67
C LEU A 191 7.63 1.13 -22.50
N PRO A 192 7.65 2.36 -21.97
CA PRO A 192 7.46 3.54 -22.81
C PRO A 192 8.39 3.50 -24.03
N PRO A 193 7.97 4.03 -25.20
CA PRO A 193 8.74 3.94 -26.44
C PRO A 193 10.16 4.50 -26.35
N ARG A 194 10.40 5.42 -25.40
CA ARG A 194 11.65 6.19 -25.25
C ARG A 194 12.45 5.80 -24.02
N ILE A 195 12.00 4.80 -23.25
CA ILE A 195 12.69 4.32 -22.06
C ILE A 195 13.34 2.98 -22.38
N THR A 196 14.66 2.91 -22.18
CA THR A 196 15.41 1.67 -22.35
C THR A 196 15.40 0.83 -21.08
N ARG A 197 15.70 -0.45 -21.22
CA ARG A 197 15.79 -1.37 -20.08
C ARG A 197 16.95 -0.98 -19.16
N GLU A 198 18.06 -0.55 -19.73
CA GLU A 198 19.28 -0.18 -19.03
C GLU A 198 19.00 1.01 -18.10
N GLN A 199 18.23 2.00 -18.59
CA GLN A 199 17.77 3.13 -17.78
C GLN A 199 16.94 2.68 -16.58
N VAL A 200 16.07 1.67 -16.75
CA VAL A 200 15.24 1.15 -15.65
C VAL A 200 16.07 0.33 -14.66
N LEU A 201 17.01 -0.48 -15.14
CA LEU A 201 17.87 -1.30 -14.27
C LEU A 201 18.83 -0.46 -13.44
N ALA A 202 19.25 0.69 -13.95
CA ALA A 202 20.11 1.66 -13.27
C ALA A 202 19.38 2.47 -12.18
N LEU A 203 18.05 2.36 -12.06
CA LEU A 203 17.32 3.02 -10.99
C LEU A 203 17.62 2.38 -9.63
N PRO A 204 17.62 3.16 -8.54
CA PRO A 204 17.90 2.66 -7.21
C PRO A 204 16.76 1.78 -6.69
N GLU A 205 17.11 0.85 -5.81
CA GLU A 205 16.15 0.04 -5.04
C GLU A 205 15.80 0.66 -3.69
N ASP A 206 16.11 1.95 -3.54
CA ASP A 206 16.00 2.70 -2.30
C ASP A 206 14.71 3.52 -2.22
N THR A 207 14.50 4.08 -1.02
CA THR A 207 13.36 4.92 -0.69
C THR A 207 13.54 6.34 -1.22
N GLY A 208 12.53 6.87 -1.92
CA GLY A 208 12.55 8.24 -2.40
C GLY A 208 11.37 8.63 -3.27
N VAL A 209 11.53 9.79 -3.91
CA VAL A 209 10.58 10.39 -4.86
C VAL A 209 11.13 10.25 -6.27
N TYR A 210 10.28 9.92 -7.23
CA TYR A 210 10.63 9.81 -8.64
C TYR A 210 9.73 10.66 -9.53
N TYR A 211 10.27 11.04 -10.69
CA TYR A 211 9.67 11.97 -11.63
C TYR A 211 9.68 11.36 -13.02
N PHE A 212 8.54 11.41 -13.70
CA PHE A 212 8.46 11.10 -15.13
C PHE A 212 8.41 12.40 -15.92
N HIS A 213 9.28 12.51 -16.93
CA HIS A 213 9.39 13.70 -17.78
C HIS A 213 8.93 13.41 -19.20
N ASP A 214 8.41 14.44 -19.87
CA ASP A 214 8.18 14.41 -21.31
C ASP A 214 9.47 14.66 -22.10
N GLU A 215 9.34 14.65 -23.42
CA GLU A 215 10.45 14.87 -24.37
C GLU A 215 11.11 16.26 -24.27
N HIS A 216 10.43 17.21 -23.64
CA HIS A 216 10.93 18.56 -23.40
C HIS A 216 11.48 18.71 -21.97
N GLY A 217 11.58 17.63 -21.20
CA GLY A 217 12.07 17.62 -19.83
C GLY A 217 11.04 18.06 -18.79
N LYS A 218 9.78 18.32 -19.19
CA LYS A 218 8.73 18.77 -18.27
C LYS A 218 8.20 17.61 -17.45
N VAL A 219 8.11 17.81 -16.12
CA VAL A 219 7.57 16.80 -15.20
C VAL A 219 6.08 16.57 -15.45
N MET A 220 5.75 15.34 -15.83
CA MET A 220 4.41 14.88 -16.14
C MET A 220 3.73 14.21 -14.95
N TYR A 221 4.54 13.56 -14.09
CA TYR A 221 4.09 12.83 -12.92
C TYR A 221 5.18 12.77 -11.85
N VAL A 222 4.77 12.85 -10.59
CA VAL A 222 5.59 12.68 -9.40
C VAL A 222 5.01 11.52 -8.59
N GLY A 223 5.86 10.62 -8.11
CA GLY A 223 5.45 9.52 -7.23
C GLY A 223 6.49 9.20 -6.17
N LYS A 224 6.10 8.47 -5.13
CA LYS A 224 6.97 7.99 -4.05
C LYS A 224 7.06 6.47 -3.95
N SER A 225 8.16 5.96 -3.40
CA SER A 225 8.26 4.55 -3.02
C SER A 225 9.33 4.29 -1.98
N ILE A 226 9.19 3.16 -1.28
CA ILE A 226 10.27 2.54 -0.50
C ILE A 226 11.32 1.85 -1.40
N ASN A 227 10.95 1.52 -2.64
CA ASN A 227 11.83 0.96 -3.67
C ASN A 227 11.43 1.55 -5.04
N ILE A 228 12.18 2.56 -5.47
CA ILE A 228 11.90 3.34 -6.69
C ILE A 228 11.85 2.44 -7.92
N ARG A 229 12.87 1.59 -8.15
CA ARG A 229 12.94 0.69 -9.31
C ARG A 229 11.71 -0.22 -9.42
N LYS A 230 11.35 -0.91 -8.33
CA LYS A 230 10.20 -1.81 -8.29
C LYS A 230 8.89 -1.06 -8.57
N ARG A 231 8.73 0.14 -8.03
CA ARG A 231 7.52 0.95 -8.23
C ARG A 231 7.38 1.46 -9.66
N ILE A 232 8.47 1.89 -10.29
CA ILE A 232 8.46 2.32 -11.69
C ILE A 232 8.14 1.15 -12.62
N ILE A 233 8.70 -0.03 -12.35
CA ILE A 233 8.35 -1.25 -13.08
C ILE A 233 6.84 -1.52 -12.99
N GLN A 234 6.24 -1.37 -11.80
CA GLN A 234 4.79 -1.51 -11.64
C GLN A 234 4.00 -0.52 -12.51
N HIS A 235 4.46 0.73 -12.65
CA HIS A 235 3.83 1.71 -13.54
C HIS A 235 3.81 1.27 -15.01
N PHE A 236 4.81 0.53 -15.47
CA PHE A 236 4.92 0.02 -16.84
C PHE A 236 4.18 -1.30 -17.08
N GLN A 237 3.80 -1.99 -16.00
CA GLN A 237 3.03 -3.24 -16.01
C GLN A 237 1.51 -3.05 -15.99
N ILE A 238 1.02 -1.82 -15.83
CA ILE A 238 -0.43 -1.54 -15.84
C ILE A 238 -0.95 -1.72 -17.26
N ASP A 239 -2.01 -2.51 -17.41
CA ASP A 239 -2.78 -2.59 -18.64
C ASP A 239 -3.36 -1.21 -18.96
N TYR A 240 -2.81 -0.55 -19.99
CA TYR A 240 -3.22 0.78 -20.44
C TYR A 240 -4.55 0.72 -21.20
N LYS A 241 -5.64 0.38 -20.51
CA LYS A 241 -6.99 0.27 -21.12
C LYS A 241 -7.62 1.63 -21.44
N SER A 242 -7.17 2.70 -20.80
CA SER A 242 -7.71 4.06 -21.02
C SER A 242 -6.83 4.89 -21.95
N ARG A 243 -7.44 5.76 -22.76
CA ARG A 243 -6.72 6.71 -23.62
C ARG A 243 -5.72 7.57 -22.84
N LYS A 244 -6.09 8.02 -21.63
CA LYS A 244 -5.21 8.81 -20.76
C LYS A 244 -4.00 8.03 -20.26
N SER A 245 -4.15 6.73 -20.00
CA SER A 245 -3.06 5.87 -19.54
C SER A 245 -2.10 5.53 -20.70
N ILE A 246 -2.63 5.34 -21.92
CA ILE A 246 -1.80 5.18 -23.13
C ILE A 246 -1.01 6.47 -23.42
N GLU A 247 -1.69 7.62 -23.35
CA GLU A 247 -1.06 8.93 -23.52
C GLU A 247 0.03 9.18 -22.48
N PHE A 248 -0.21 8.83 -21.21
CA PHE A 248 0.79 8.90 -20.15
C PHE A 248 2.03 8.12 -20.55
N LYS A 249 1.88 6.83 -20.87
CA LYS A 249 2.97 5.94 -21.21
C LYS A 249 3.79 6.43 -22.41
N ASN A 250 3.12 6.83 -23.50
CA ASN A 250 3.80 7.19 -24.74
C ASN A 250 4.61 8.48 -24.65
N ASN A 251 4.27 9.34 -23.71
CA ASN A 251 4.96 10.62 -23.52
C ASN A 251 6.12 10.55 -22.52
N ILE A 252 6.31 9.45 -21.79
CA ILE A 252 7.47 9.32 -20.89
C ILE A 252 8.74 9.23 -21.72
N ALA A 253 9.63 10.21 -21.54
CA ALA A 253 10.91 10.30 -22.24
C ALA A 253 12.11 10.14 -21.30
N SER A 254 12.01 10.53 -20.03
CA SER A 254 13.06 10.30 -19.04
C SER A 254 12.50 10.15 -17.63
N ILE A 255 13.35 9.63 -16.74
CA ILE A 255 13.05 9.35 -15.34
C ILE A 255 14.15 9.98 -14.50
N THR A 256 13.77 10.77 -13.50
CA THR A 256 14.71 11.24 -12.46
C THR A 256 14.17 10.86 -11.09
N TYR A 257 15.02 10.96 -10.06
CA TYR A 257 14.64 10.60 -8.70
C TYR A 257 15.46 11.39 -7.68
N GLU A 258 14.93 11.46 -6.47
CA GLU A 258 15.61 11.98 -5.29
C GLU A 258 15.43 10.98 -4.15
N LEU A 259 16.55 10.49 -3.61
CA LEU A 259 16.55 9.58 -2.47
C LEU A 259 16.15 10.34 -1.20
N THR A 260 15.36 9.70 -0.35
CA THR A 260 14.95 10.29 0.93
C THR A 260 15.34 9.45 2.14
N GLY A 261 15.63 8.17 1.96
CA GLY A 261 15.99 7.25 3.04
C GLY A 261 14.82 6.83 3.94
N SER A 262 13.93 7.77 4.27
CA SER A 262 12.72 7.55 5.07
C SER A 262 11.46 7.61 4.21
N GLU A 263 10.53 6.69 4.47
CA GLU A 263 9.21 6.69 3.83
C GLU A 263 8.40 7.94 4.21
N LEU A 264 8.52 8.40 5.46
CA LEU A 264 7.84 9.62 5.91
C LEU A 264 8.31 10.82 5.09
N VAL A 265 9.63 10.96 4.92
CA VAL A 265 10.19 12.06 4.11
C VAL A 265 9.76 11.92 2.64
N ALA A 266 9.73 10.70 2.08
CA ALA A 266 9.24 10.48 0.72
C ALA A 266 7.77 10.94 0.55
N LEU A 267 6.90 10.63 1.52
CA LEU A 267 5.50 11.04 1.53
C LEU A 267 5.35 12.57 1.61
N LEU A 268 6.09 13.20 2.53
CA LEU A 268 6.06 14.65 2.72
C LEU A 268 6.59 15.38 1.49
N TYR A 269 7.68 14.89 0.91
CA TYR A 269 8.33 15.51 -0.23
C TYR A 269 7.54 15.35 -1.53
N GLU A 270 6.95 14.17 -1.79
CA GLU A 270 6.03 13.95 -2.92
C GLU A 270 4.85 14.93 -2.89
N SER A 271 4.25 15.11 -1.71
CA SER A 271 3.11 16.02 -1.51
C SER A 271 3.45 17.46 -1.87
N ASP A 272 4.65 17.92 -1.51
CA ASP A 272 5.17 19.25 -1.81
C ASP A 272 5.48 19.43 -3.31
N GLU A 273 6.18 18.47 -3.92
CA GLU A 273 6.52 18.47 -5.35
C GLU A 273 5.27 18.47 -6.24
N ILE A 274 4.25 17.67 -5.91
CA ILE A 274 2.98 17.68 -6.65
C ILE A 274 2.31 19.06 -6.58
N LYS A 275 2.39 19.76 -5.44
CA LYS A 275 1.78 21.10 -5.26
C LYS A 275 2.55 22.19 -5.98
N LYS A 276 3.88 22.10 -6.02
CA LYS A 276 4.76 23.03 -6.73
C LYS A 276 4.64 22.86 -8.25
N ILE A 277 4.80 21.64 -8.74
CA ILE A 277 4.89 21.32 -10.17
C ILE A 277 3.49 21.21 -10.80
N LYS A 278 2.50 20.73 -10.05
CA LYS A 278 1.14 20.38 -10.52
C LYS A 278 1.16 19.49 -11.77
N PRO A 279 1.87 18.36 -11.76
CA PRO A 279 2.12 17.55 -12.96
C PRO A 279 0.82 17.06 -13.60
N ARG A 280 0.71 17.06 -14.93
CA ARG A 280 -0.55 16.79 -15.65
C ARG A 280 -1.23 15.47 -15.21
N PHE A 281 -0.46 14.43 -14.92
CA PHE A 281 -0.98 13.09 -14.65
C PHE A 281 -1.23 12.77 -13.17
N ASN A 282 -0.71 13.56 -12.23
CA ASN A 282 -1.16 13.47 -10.83
C ASN A 282 -2.61 13.97 -10.74
N THR A 283 -3.55 13.15 -10.28
CA THR A 283 -4.96 13.56 -10.12
C THR A 283 -5.24 14.11 -8.73
N GLN A 284 -4.48 13.65 -7.73
CA GLN A 284 -4.65 14.02 -6.32
C GLN A 284 -3.59 15.04 -5.88
N GLN A 285 -3.80 15.67 -4.72
CA GLN A 285 -2.84 16.55 -4.03
C GLN A 285 -2.40 17.85 -4.76
N LYS A 286 -2.88 18.11 -5.99
CA LYS A 286 -2.55 19.30 -6.80
C LYS A 286 -2.99 20.64 -6.22
N ARG A 287 -4.07 20.65 -5.45
CA ARG A 287 -4.61 21.86 -4.83
C ARG A 287 -4.18 21.86 -3.38
N SER A 288 -3.41 22.86 -3.00
CA SER A 288 -3.35 23.28 -1.61
C SER A 288 -4.72 23.86 -1.26
N ARG A 289 -5.63 23.02 -0.77
CA ARG A 289 -6.75 23.55 0.01
C ARG A 289 -6.10 24.07 1.27
N ALA A 290 -6.03 25.40 1.41
CA ALA A 290 -5.86 26.00 2.72
C ALA A 290 -7.03 25.47 3.54
N VAL A 291 -6.74 24.50 4.41
CA VAL A 291 -7.76 23.84 5.21
C VAL A 291 -8.33 24.91 6.12
N PRO A 292 -9.66 25.01 6.29
CA PRO A 292 -10.13 25.43 7.59
C PRO A 292 -9.68 24.34 8.57
N PHE A 293 -8.48 24.48 9.15
CA PHE A 293 -8.17 23.72 10.36
C PHE A 293 -9.25 24.09 11.37
N TYR A 294 -9.77 23.10 12.08
CA TYR A 294 -10.63 23.35 13.23
C TYR A 294 -9.81 23.07 14.49
N GLY A 295 -9.80 24.03 15.39
CA GLY A 295 -9.18 23.91 16.69
C GLY A 295 -10.21 23.55 17.75
N VAL A 296 -9.81 22.73 18.72
CA VAL A 296 -10.51 22.69 20.02
C VAL A 296 -9.87 23.74 20.91
N TYR A 297 -10.68 24.60 21.52
CA TYR A 297 -10.24 25.70 22.37
C TYR A 297 -10.82 25.56 23.77
N GLU A 298 -10.23 26.26 24.74
CA GLU A 298 -10.80 26.44 26.07
C GLU A 298 -11.14 27.90 26.35
N GLU A 299 -12.19 28.10 27.15
CA GLU A 299 -12.55 29.39 27.73
C GLU A 299 -13.25 29.19 29.07
N ALA A 300 -12.91 29.99 30.07
CA ALA A 300 -13.63 29.98 31.34
C ALA A 300 -14.93 30.79 31.22
N ASP A 301 -16.07 30.23 31.63
CA ASP A 301 -17.31 31.00 31.70
C ASP A 301 -17.34 31.95 32.91
N LYS A 302 -18.36 32.81 32.94
CA LYS A 302 -18.63 33.76 34.05
C LYS A 302 -18.76 33.11 35.42
N ASN A 303 -19.04 31.80 35.48
CA ASN A 303 -19.20 31.05 36.72
C ASN A 303 -17.94 30.23 37.05
N GLY A 304 -16.87 30.34 36.26
CA GLY A 304 -15.59 29.67 36.48
C GLY A 304 -15.46 28.26 35.90
N TYR A 305 -16.44 27.76 35.14
CA TYR A 305 -16.33 26.45 34.48
C TYR A 305 -15.47 26.53 33.22
N ILE A 306 -14.61 25.54 33.00
CA ILE A 306 -13.86 25.38 31.75
C ILE A 306 -14.80 24.89 30.63
N ASN A 307 -15.04 25.74 29.65
CA ASN A 307 -15.71 25.35 28.42
C ASN A 307 -14.71 24.88 27.39
N LEU A 308 -15.09 23.88 26.61
CA LEU A 308 -14.34 23.42 25.44
C LEU A 308 -15.19 23.66 24.20
N TYR A 309 -14.62 24.11 23.10
CA TYR A 309 -15.42 24.34 21.89
C TYR A 309 -14.60 24.17 20.63
N VAL A 310 -15.29 23.94 19.51
CA VAL A 310 -14.68 23.75 18.20
C VAL A 310 -14.86 25.04 17.39
N GLU A 311 -13.76 25.65 16.95
CA GLU A 311 -13.78 26.84 16.12
C GLU A 311 -12.84 26.66 14.92
N ARG A 312 -13.09 27.40 13.83
CA ARG A 312 -12.15 27.46 12.72
C ARG A 312 -10.87 28.16 13.19
N LEU A 313 -9.72 27.60 12.85
CA LEU A 313 -8.41 28.11 13.22
C LEU A 313 -8.27 29.58 12.81
N SER A 314 -8.00 30.42 13.80
CA SER A 314 -7.70 31.84 13.67
C SER A 314 -6.25 32.12 14.09
N SER A 315 -5.70 33.27 13.72
CA SER A 315 -4.32 33.67 14.05
C SER A 315 -4.14 34.16 15.50
N ASP A 316 -5.27 34.40 16.15
CA ASP A 316 -5.43 35.15 17.40
C ASP A 316 -5.56 34.24 18.63
N LYS A 317 -5.81 32.94 18.44
CA LYS A 317 -5.96 31.96 19.52
C LYS A 317 -5.16 30.70 19.24
N GLU A 318 -4.43 30.21 20.24
CA GLU A 318 -3.76 28.90 20.18
C GLU A 318 -4.74 27.78 20.54
N PRO A 319 -4.95 26.76 19.68
CA PRO A 319 -5.85 25.66 19.98
C PRO A 319 -5.19 24.61 20.90
N LEU A 320 -6.00 23.89 21.67
CA LEU A 320 -5.62 22.71 22.47
C LEU A 320 -5.36 21.46 21.62
N THR A 321 -5.94 21.40 20.42
CA THR A 321 -5.61 20.43 19.36
C THR A 321 -6.22 20.87 18.03
N MET A 322 -5.70 20.35 16.90
CA MET A 322 -6.15 20.66 15.55
C MET A 322 -6.63 19.43 14.79
N LEU A 323 -7.79 19.54 14.13
CA LEU A 323 -8.39 18.48 13.32
C LEU A 323 -8.72 18.96 11.88
N ASP A 324 -8.90 17.98 10.99
CA ASP A 324 -9.00 18.17 9.53
C ASP A 324 -10.29 18.86 9.06
N ASN A 325 -11.37 18.71 9.82
CA ASN A 325 -12.67 19.33 9.55
C ASN A 325 -13.50 19.43 10.84
N TRP A 326 -14.61 20.16 10.76
CA TRP A 326 -15.50 20.41 11.90
C TRP A 326 -16.08 19.12 12.50
N GLU A 327 -16.47 18.16 11.65
CA GLU A 327 -17.09 16.92 12.10
C GLU A 327 -16.10 16.04 12.88
N ASP A 328 -14.86 15.94 12.38
CA ASP A 328 -13.78 15.23 13.09
C ASP A 328 -13.41 15.91 14.40
N ALA A 329 -13.32 17.25 14.42
CA ALA A 329 -13.10 18.03 15.64
C ALA A 329 -14.22 17.82 16.67
N ARG A 330 -15.47 17.87 16.21
CA ARG A 330 -16.66 17.66 17.01
C ARG A 330 -16.72 16.24 17.58
N ASN A 331 -16.45 15.23 16.76
CA ASN A 331 -16.43 13.83 17.18
C ASN A 331 -15.27 13.52 18.13
N PHE A 332 -14.10 14.12 17.88
CA PHE A 332 -12.97 14.07 18.82
C PHE A 332 -13.36 14.62 20.18
N LEU A 333 -13.95 15.82 20.22
CA LEU A 333 -14.40 16.44 21.47
C LEU A 333 -15.50 15.61 22.13
N TYR A 334 -16.48 15.12 21.37
CA TYR A 334 -17.56 14.26 21.88
C TYR A 334 -17.02 12.99 22.56
N ASN A 335 -16.05 12.31 21.95
CA ASN A 335 -15.42 11.13 22.54
C ASN A 335 -14.73 11.46 23.87
N ARG A 336 -14.14 12.66 24.00
CA ARG A 336 -13.53 13.12 25.25
C ARG A 336 -14.58 13.47 26.30
N VAL A 337 -15.68 14.10 25.89
CA VAL A 337 -16.83 14.35 26.77
C VAL A 337 -17.36 13.05 27.38
N GLN A 338 -17.52 12.01 26.55
CA GLN A 338 -17.97 10.70 27.01
C GLN A 338 -16.95 10.04 27.95
N LYS A 339 -15.67 10.04 27.57
CA LYS A 339 -14.60 9.40 28.36
C LYS A 339 -14.41 10.03 29.74
N PHE A 340 -14.50 11.36 29.85
CA PHE A 340 -14.22 12.11 31.07
C PHE A 340 -15.49 12.56 31.82
N GLY A 341 -16.68 12.19 31.34
CA GLY A 341 -17.95 12.58 31.95
C GLY A 341 -18.12 14.10 32.03
N LEU A 342 -17.81 14.80 30.93
CA LEU A 342 -17.98 16.25 30.84
C LEU A 342 -19.41 16.62 30.44
N CYS A 343 -19.74 17.90 30.58
CA CYS A 343 -21.05 18.41 30.24
C CYS A 343 -21.12 18.81 28.76
N LEU A 344 -22.04 18.22 27.99
CA LEU A 344 -22.21 18.55 26.56
C LEU A 344 -22.45 20.04 26.28
N GLN A 345 -23.12 20.76 27.19
CA GLN A 345 -23.35 22.20 27.04
C GLN A 345 -22.09 23.03 27.29
N LYS A 346 -21.30 22.65 28.30
CA LYS A 346 -20.00 23.30 28.56
C LYS A 346 -18.99 23.00 27.45
N CYS A 347 -19.21 21.94 26.67
CA CYS A 347 -18.37 21.59 25.53
C CYS A 347 -18.92 22.08 24.16
N ASP A 348 -19.90 22.98 24.13
CA ASP A 348 -20.56 23.50 22.91
C ASP A 348 -21.08 22.43 21.92
N LEU A 349 -21.32 21.20 22.41
CA LEU A 349 -21.81 20.07 21.61
C LEU A 349 -23.34 19.99 21.59
N HIS A 350 -24.00 20.71 22.49
CA HIS A 350 -25.45 20.72 22.65
C HIS A 350 -25.90 22.07 23.22
N LYS A 351 -26.87 22.74 22.57
CA LYS A 351 -27.45 24.01 23.05
C LYS A 351 -28.91 23.78 23.43
N THR A 352 -29.22 23.75 24.72
CA THR A 352 -30.59 23.66 25.23
C THR A 352 -30.81 24.64 26.36
N GLY A 353 -32.06 25.10 26.56
CA GLY A 353 -32.44 26.00 27.66
C GLY A 353 -32.60 25.31 29.02
N GLY A 354 -32.33 24.01 29.12
CA GLY A 354 -32.43 23.18 30.32
C GLY A 354 -31.21 22.28 30.48
N PRO A 355 -31.26 21.19 31.28
CA PRO A 355 -30.14 20.26 31.41
C PRO A 355 -29.70 19.66 30.07
N CYS A 356 -28.44 19.25 29.96
CA CYS A 356 -27.94 18.58 28.75
C CYS A 356 -28.42 17.12 28.68
N PHE A 357 -28.43 16.54 27.48
CA PHE A 357 -28.88 15.15 27.28
C PHE A 357 -28.16 14.15 28.21
N ASN A 358 -26.84 14.27 28.35
CA ASN A 358 -26.04 13.41 29.22
C ASN A 358 -26.43 13.50 30.69
N TYR A 359 -27.03 14.61 31.15
CA TYR A 359 -27.51 14.72 32.52
C TYR A 359 -28.74 13.82 32.75
N HIS A 360 -29.65 13.76 31.78
CA HIS A 360 -30.85 12.92 31.85
C HIS A 360 -30.52 11.41 31.89
N ILE A 361 -29.40 11.01 31.29
CA ILE A 361 -28.93 9.61 31.27
C ILE A 361 -27.81 9.35 32.29
N HIS A 362 -27.61 10.23 33.28
CA HIS A 362 -26.62 10.10 34.36
C HIS A 362 -25.15 9.99 33.91
N GLN A 363 -24.82 10.47 32.70
CA GLN A 363 -23.46 10.56 32.16
C GLN A 363 -22.81 11.94 32.34
N CYS A 364 -23.55 12.90 32.87
CA CYS A 364 -23.08 14.24 33.24
C CYS A 364 -23.51 14.52 34.68
N LYS A 365 -22.62 15.10 35.49
CA LYS A 365 -22.87 15.39 36.91
C LYS A 365 -23.62 16.71 37.17
N GLY A 366 -23.98 17.45 36.10
CA GLY A 366 -24.86 18.61 36.20
C GLY A 366 -24.17 19.98 36.22
N ALA A 367 -22.96 20.12 35.66
CA ALA A 367 -22.30 21.43 35.51
C ALA A 367 -23.15 22.48 34.75
N CYS A 368 -24.00 22.05 33.80
CA CYS A 368 -24.93 22.95 33.10
C CYS A 368 -26.03 23.54 33.98
N VAL A 369 -26.41 22.84 35.06
CA VAL A 369 -27.48 23.24 35.98
C VAL A 369 -26.94 23.70 37.34
N GLY A 370 -25.62 23.82 37.48
CA GLY A 370 -24.97 24.31 38.70
C GLY A 370 -25.00 23.35 39.88
N ILE A 371 -25.36 22.08 39.67
CA ILE A 371 -25.36 21.04 40.72
C ILE A 371 -23.95 20.56 41.02
N GLU A 372 -23.14 20.42 39.97
CA GLU A 372 -21.77 19.97 40.09
C GLU A 372 -20.85 21.11 40.56
N PRO A 373 -20.01 20.91 41.59
CA PRO A 373 -19.02 21.91 41.99
C PRO A 373 -18.02 22.25 40.88
N ILE A 374 -17.64 23.52 40.79
CA ILE A 374 -16.73 24.05 39.76
C ILE A 374 -15.38 23.30 39.78
N ASP A 375 -14.79 23.12 40.96
CA ASP A 375 -13.48 22.48 41.10
C ASP A 375 -13.48 21.01 40.66
N GLU A 376 -14.56 20.27 40.97
CA GLU A 376 -14.72 18.87 40.55
C GLU A 376 -14.89 18.74 39.04
N TYR A 377 -15.67 19.63 38.43
CA TYR A 377 -15.82 19.68 36.98
C TYR A 377 -14.50 20.04 36.31
N ASN A 378 -13.86 21.13 36.76
CA ASN A 378 -12.64 21.65 36.17
C ASN A 378 -11.47 20.67 36.30
N THR A 379 -11.41 19.87 37.37
CA THR A 379 -10.42 18.78 37.51
C THR A 379 -10.55 17.77 36.36
N ARG A 380 -11.77 17.37 36.00
CA ARG A 380 -11.99 16.44 34.88
C ARG A 380 -11.78 17.11 33.52
N ALA A 381 -12.16 18.38 33.38
CA ALA A 381 -11.90 19.14 32.16
C ALA A 381 -10.39 19.24 31.89
N ARG A 382 -9.57 19.54 32.92
CA ARG A 382 -8.10 19.54 32.81
C ARG A 382 -7.54 18.17 32.45
N ALA A 383 -8.01 17.09 33.10
CA ALA A 383 -7.60 15.73 32.73
C ALA A 383 -7.96 15.37 31.27
N ALA A 384 -9.09 15.88 30.76
CA ALA A 384 -9.45 15.74 29.36
C ALA A 384 -8.47 16.50 28.45
N ILE A 385 -8.15 17.76 28.78
CA ILE A 385 -7.19 18.59 28.03
C ILE A 385 -5.81 17.95 28.00
N GLU A 386 -5.31 17.45 29.14
CA GLU A 386 -4.05 16.71 29.23
C GLU A 386 -4.05 15.48 28.32
N SER A 387 -5.21 14.86 28.06
CA SER A 387 -5.34 13.73 27.12
C SER A 387 -5.35 14.13 25.63
N PHE A 388 -5.30 15.43 25.32
CA PHE A 388 -5.19 15.94 23.95
C PHE A 388 -3.71 16.01 23.50
N SER A 389 -2.77 15.82 24.44
CA SER A 389 -1.33 16.15 24.36
C SER A 389 -0.49 15.54 23.25
N PHE A 390 -0.95 14.54 22.50
CA PHE A 390 -0.13 14.03 21.38
C PHE A 390 -0.11 14.95 20.14
N GLN A 391 -0.98 15.98 20.06
CA GLN A 391 -1.11 16.83 18.87
C GLN A 391 -0.58 18.26 19.03
N ASN A 392 -0.29 18.71 20.27
CA ASN A 392 0.17 20.06 20.57
C ASN A 392 1.66 20.18 20.94
N GLU A 393 2.35 19.05 21.06
CA GLU A 393 3.77 19.04 21.39
C GLU A 393 4.62 19.41 20.17
N SER A 394 5.68 20.16 20.42
CA SER A 394 6.77 20.31 19.45
C SER A 394 7.70 19.13 19.59
N PHE A 395 7.95 18.41 18.50
CA PHE A 395 8.80 17.23 18.50
C PHE A 395 9.49 17.05 17.14
N PHE A 396 10.56 16.26 17.17
CA PHE A 396 11.24 15.77 15.99
C PHE A 396 10.91 14.30 15.76
N ILE A 397 10.76 13.90 14.51
CA ILE A 397 10.77 12.50 14.11
C ILE A 397 12.10 12.24 13.42
N VAL A 398 12.91 11.34 14.00
CA VAL A 398 14.22 10.95 13.47
C VAL A 398 14.12 9.55 12.91
N GLY A 399 14.53 9.40 11.65
CA GLY A 399 14.46 8.16 10.89
C GLY A 399 15.72 7.91 10.07
N ARG A 400 15.66 6.95 9.15
CA ARG A 400 16.77 6.60 8.26
C ARG A 400 17.08 7.73 7.27
N GLY A 401 18.35 8.14 7.17
CA GLY A 401 18.82 9.08 6.15
C GLY A 401 19.02 8.42 4.78
N ARG A 402 19.41 9.20 3.78
CA ARG A 402 19.65 8.74 2.40
C ARG A 402 20.86 7.82 2.33
N HIS A 403 21.82 8.07 3.20
CA HIS A 403 23.06 7.32 3.37
C HIS A 403 23.21 6.89 4.83
N GLU A 404 24.15 5.98 5.12
CA GLU A 404 24.35 5.43 6.47
C GLU A 404 24.92 6.46 7.46
N ASP A 405 25.62 7.46 6.95
CA ASP A 405 26.25 8.55 7.68
C ASP A 405 25.31 9.71 8.01
N GLU A 406 24.02 9.64 7.65
CA GLU A 406 23.03 10.65 8.01
C GLU A 406 21.71 10.05 8.53
N LYS A 407 20.95 10.87 9.27
CA LYS A 407 19.59 10.59 9.74
C LYS A 407 18.62 11.62 9.19
N SER A 408 17.44 11.17 8.78
CA SER A 408 16.37 12.08 8.37
C SER A 408 15.73 12.69 9.62
N VAL A 409 15.44 13.98 9.58
CA VAL A 409 14.79 14.70 10.69
C VAL A 409 13.56 15.42 10.17
N VAL A 410 12.40 15.18 10.76
CA VAL A 410 11.15 15.89 10.48
C VAL A 410 10.78 16.73 11.69
N CYS A 411 10.51 18.02 11.49
CA CYS A 411 10.19 18.95 12.57
C CYS A 411 8.70 19.31 12.60
N ILE A 412 8.11 19.15 13.77
CA ILE A 412 6.74 19.56 14.10
C ILE A 412 6.81 20.53 15.27
N GLU A 413 6.22 21.71 15.13
CA GLU A 413 6.16 22.74 16.18
C GLU A 413 4.71 23.11 16.45
N LYS A 414 4.25 22.98 17.71
CA LYS A 414 2.86 23.26 18.12
C LYS A 414 1.85 22.55 17.20
N GLY A 415 2.10 21.28 16.88
CA GLY A 415 1.26 20.49 15.98
C GLY A 415 1.33 20.86 14.50
N ARG A 416 2.17 21.83 14.10
CA ARG A 416 2.35 22.26 12.72
C ARG A 416 3.63 21.70 12.13
N TYR A 417 3.53 21.13 10.95
CA TYR A 417 4.70 20.74 10.17
C TYR A 417 5.52 21.98 9.78
N ILE A 418 6.81 21.96 10.09
CA ILE A 418 7.76 23.02 9.72
C ILE A 418 8.57 22.63 8.49
N GLY A 419 8.99 21.37 8.42
CA GLY A 419 9.88 20.89 7.37
C GLY A 419 10.57 19.58 7.72
N PHE A 420 11.44 19.13 6.82
CA PHE A 420 12.35 18.04 7.06
C PHE A 420 13.78 18.40 6.64
N GLY A 421 14.75 17.63 7.10
CA GLY A 421 16.17 17.79 6.83
C GLY A 421 16.94 16.50 7.07
N TYR A 422 18.27 16.61 6.99
CA TYR A 422 19.18 15.51 7.26
C TYR A 422 20.28 15.97 8.21
N LEU A 423 20.57 15.16 9.22
CA LEU A 423 21.61 15.40 10.20
C LEU A 423 22.71 14.35 10.03
N ASP A 424 23.95 14.80 9.95
CA ASP A 424 25.13 13.93 9.92
C ASP A 424 25.28 13.17 11.25
N THR A 425 25.59 11.88 11.17
CA THR A 425 25.75 10.99 12.32
C THR A 425 27.03 11.23 13.12
N SER A 426 28.01 11.96 12.54
CA SER A 426 29.22 12.40 13.24
C SER A 426 28.95 13.46 14.31
N VAL A 427 27.76 14.05 14.34
CA VAL A 427 27.35 15.00 15.38
C VAL A 427 27.14 14.24 16.70
N GLU A 428 28.06 14.46 17.65
CA GLU A 428 28.10 13.75 18.95
C GLU A 428 26.81 13.88 19.78
N GLU A 429 26.10 15.01 19.66
CA GLU A 429 24.82 15.26 20.34
C GLU A 429 23.73 15.81 19.42
N ALA A 430 22.59 15.12 19.40
CA ALA A 430 21.37 15.57 18.73
C ALA A 430 20.67 16.67 19.56
N THR A 431 21.29 17.83 19.66
CA THR A 431 20.72 18.99 20.34
C THR A 431 19.56 19.57 19.53
N HIS A 432 18.66 20.27 20.23
CA HIS A 432 17.53 20.95 19.60
C HIS A 432 18.00 21.93 18.51
N GLU A 433 19.07 22.69 18.76
CA GLU A 433 19.62 23.64 17.79
C GLU A 433 20.13 22.95 16.52
N ASN A 434 20.88 21.85 16.65
CA ASN A 434 21.39 21.10 15.50
C ASN A 434 20.26 20.45 14.69
N LEU A 435 19.27 19.87 15.38
CA LEU A 435 18.10 19.28 14.74
C LEU A 435 17.25 20.32 14.02
N ARG A 436 17.11 21.53 14.58
CA ARG A 436 16.34 22.62 13.96
C ARG A 436 17.10 23.27 12.80
N ALA A 437 18.43 23.38 12.91
CA ALA A 437 19.29 23.95 11.87
C ALA A 437 19.33 23.10 10.59
N SER A 438 19.18 21.78 10.71
CA SER A 438 19.14 20.88 9.54
C SER A 438 17.83 20.95 8.75
N ILE A 439 16.77 21.56 9.31
CA ILE A 439 15.45 21.59 8.70
C ILE A 439 15.37 22.58 7.55
N ARG A 440 15.07 22.06 6.36
CA ARG A 440 14.57 22.87 5.26
C ARG A 440 13.07 23.09 5.45
N LYS A 441 12.62 24.35 5.35
CA LYS A 441 11.21 24.71 5.54
C LYS A 441 10.33 24.27 4.37
N TYR A 442 9.18 23.70 4.68
CA TYR A 442 8.17 23.27 3.70
C TYR A 442 6.76 23.71 4.15
N PRO A 443 5.84 23.97 3.21
CA PRO A 443 4.51 24.47 3.53
C PRO A 443 3.63 23.39 4.18
N HIS A 444 3.07 23.73 5.34
CA HIS A 444 2.04 22.91 6.00
C HIS A 444 0.69 22.96 5.25
N ASN A 445 0.02 21.81 5.13
CA ASN A 445 -1.28 21.68 4.46
C ASN A 445 -2.03 20.39 4.88
N GLN A 446 -3.26 20.20 4.39
CA GLN A 446 -4.11 19.04 4.73
C GLN A 446 -3.47 17.68 4.46
N ASP A 447 -2.81 17.54 3.31
CA ASP A 447 -2.24 16.26 2.91
C ASP A 447 -1.10 15.90 3.86
N ILE A 448 -0.28 16.89 4.21
CA ILE A 448 0.80 16.75 5.18
C ILE A 448 0.28 16.38 6.57
N GLN A 449 -0.78 17.05 7.04
CA GLN A 449 -1.37 16.73 8.35
C GLN A 449 -1.88 15.29 8.38
N ARG A 450 -2.58 14.84 7.33
CA ARG A 450 -3.05 13.45 7.22
C ARG A 450 -1.90 12.45 7.19
N ILE A 451 -0.83 12.75 6.45
CA ILE A 451 0.39 11.93 6.43
C ILE A 451 0.96 11.80 7.85
N LEU A 452 1.17 12.92 8.56
CA LEU A 452 1.74 12.93 9.90
C LEU A 452 0.85 12.22 10.93
N CYS A 453 -0.45 12.51 10.95
CA CYS A 453 -1.40 11.85 11.86
C CYS A 453 -1.47 10.34 11.63
N SER A 454 -1.49 9.90 10.37
CA SER A 454 -1.46 8.48 10.03
C SER A 454 -0.15 7.84 10.48
N TYR A 455 0.98 8.52 10.22
CA TYR A 455 2.31 8.04 10.53
C TYR A 455 2.50 7.89 12.05
N VAL A 456 2.26 8.94 12.84
CA VAL A 456 2.43 8.91 14.31
C VAL A 456 1.59 7.82 14.98
N ARG A 457 0.39 7.53 14.47
CA ARG A 457 -0.49 6.48 15.01
C ARG A 457 -0.03 5.06 14.70
N THR A 458 0.70 4.87 13.60
CA THR A 458 1.08 3.56 13.07
C THR A 458 2.57 3.26 13.20
N ASN A 459 3.37 4.29 13.50
CA ASN A 459 4.82 4.21 13.52
C ASN A 459 5.32 3.32 14.67
N ARG A 460 6.17 2.37 14.30
CA ARG A 460 6.82 1.43 15.22
C ARG A 460 8.35 1.56 15.23
N TYR A 461 8.94 2.42 14.37
CA TYR A 461 10.37 2.37 14.05
C TYR A 461 11.09 3.72 14.15
N ASP A 462 10.49 4.83 13.71
CA ASP A 462 11.16 6.13 13.79
C ASP A 462 11.08 6.71 15.22
N LYS A 463 12.19 7.29 15.70
CA LYS A 463 12.31 7.83 17.05
C LYS A 463 11.66 9.20 17.15
N VAL A 464 10.71 9.35 18.08
CA VAL A 464 10.06 10.63 18.37
C VAL A 464 10.80 11.31 19.53
N ILE A 465 11.29 12.53 19.32
CA ILE A 465 12.05 13.31 20.30
C ILE A 465 11.27 14.59 20.64
N PRO A 466 10.63 14.67 21.82
CA PRO A 466 9.98 15.90 22.29
C PRO A 466 10.99 17.05 22.48
N TYR A 467 10.57 18.29 22.28
CA TYR A 467 11.42 19.47 22.52
C TYR A 467 11.95 19.57 23.96
N GLN A 468 11.22 19.00 24.93
CA GLN A 468 11.55 19.08 26.35
C GLN A 468 12.61 18.05 26.80
N SER A 469 12.95 17.05 25.97
CA SER A 469 14.04 16.10 26.28
C SER A 469 15.39 16.69 25.85
N LEU A 470 15.94 17.58 26.68
CA LEU A 470 17.29 18.11 26.54
C LEU A 470 18.31 17.00 26.88
N SER A 471 19.11 16.59 25.89
CA SER A 471 20.12 15.52 25.88
C SER A 471 19.61 14.10 25.61
N VAL A 472 19.65 13.70 24.35
CA VAL A 472 19.65 12.28 23.96
C VAL A 472 21.11 11.89 23.74
N LYS A 473 21.72 11.19 24.71
CA LYS A 473 23.03 10.57 24.50
C LYS A 473 22.88 9.50 23.41
N THR A 474 23.66 9.72 22.35
CA THR A 474 24.01 8.78 21.28
C THR A 474 22.87 8.33 20.35
N LEU A 475 22.81 8.93 19.16
CA LEU A 475 22.09 8.39 17.99
C LEU A 475 22.81 7.17 17.35
N ALA A 476 23.94 6.74 17.92
CA ALA A 476 24.86 5.80 17.28
C ALA A 476 24.70 4.32 17.71
N ASN A 477 23.95 3.98 18.75
CA ASN A 477 23.91 2.60 19.29
C ASN A 477 22.49 2.14 19.67
N ASP A 478 21.65 1.83 18.68
CA ASP A 478 20.46 1.01 18.91
C ASP A 478 20.50 -0.22 17.99
N PRO A 479 20.79 -1.43 18.53
CA PRO A 479 20.98 -2.64 17.75
C PRO A 479 19.63 -3.27 17.42
N ASP A 480 18.87 -2.68 16.50
CA ASP A 480 17.63 -3.31 16.00
C ASP A 480 17.44 -3.11 14.48
N TYR A 481 18.55 -3.00 13.74
CA TYR A 481 18.58 -3.01 12.27
C TYR A 481 19.30 -4.24 11.72
N SER A 482 19.02 -5.42 12.29
CA SER A 482 19.48 -6.70 11.72
C SER A 482 18.42 -7.80 11.90
N ASN A 483 17.26 -7.63 11.26
CA ASN A 483 16.43 -8.70 10.70
C ASN A 483 15.11 -8.11 10.17
N MET A 484 15.03 -7.87 8.85
CA MET A 484 13.89 -8.16 7.97
C MET A 484 14.10 -7.62 6.56
#